data_AF-F5H225-F1
#
_entry.id   AF-F5H225-F1
#
_cell.length_a   1.000
_cell.length_b   1.000
_cell.length_c   1.000
_cell.angle_alpha   90.00
_cell.angle_beta   90.00
_cell.angle_gamma   90.00
#
_symmetry.space_group_name_H-M   'P 1'
#
loop_
_entity.id
_entity.type
_entity.pdbx_description
1 polymer ?
#
loop_
_entity_poly.entity_id
_entity_poly.type
_entity_poly.pdbx_seq_one_letter_code
_entity_poly.pdbx_strand_id
1 'polypeptide(L)'
;MLMLFVFGVLLHEVSLSGQNEAPPNTHSIPGEPLYNYASIRLPEEHIPFFLHNNRHIATVCRKDSLCPYKKHLEKLKYCWGYEKSCKPEFRFGYPVCSYVDMGWTDTLESAEDIFWKQADFGYARERLEEMHVLCQPKETSDSSLVCSRYLQYCRATNLYLDLRNIKRNHDRFKEDFFQSGEIGGHCKLDIRTLTSEGQRKSPLQS
;
A
#
# COMPACT_ATOMS: atom_id res chain seq x y z
N MET A 1 -30.09 -9.66 39.54
CA MET A 1 -30.34 -8.63 38.50
C MET A 1 -29.09 -7.77 38.42
N LEU A 2 -28.16 -8.11 37.52
CA LEU A 2 -26.95 -7.35 37.25
C LEU A 2 -26.66 -7.52 35.75
N MET A 3 -27.01 -6.50 34.96
CA MET A 3 -26.78 -6.48 33.51
C MET A 3 -25.33 -6.08 33.25
N LEU A 4 -24.52 -7.00 32.72
CA LEU A 4 -23.20 -6.71 32.17
C LEU A 4 -23.38 -6.17 30.75
N PHE A 5 -23.20 -4.87 30.57
CA PHE A 5 -23.06 -4.26 29.25
C PHE A 5 -21.62 -4.44 28.76
N VAL A 6 -21.41 -5.38 27.85
CA VAL A 6 -20.17 -5.46 27.06
C VAL A 6 -20.32 -4.48 25.90
N PHE A 7 -19.71 -3.30 26.02
CA PHE A 7 -19.56 -2.38 24.89
C PHE A 7 -18.51 -2.96 23.93
N GLY A 8 -18.98 -3.57 22.84
CA GLY A 8 -18.15 -3.93 21.70
C GLY A 8 -17.62 -2.66 21.03
N VAL A 9 -16.32 -2.42 21.14
CA VAL A 9 -15.63 -1.39 20.36
C VAL A 9 -15.55 -1.90 18.91
N LEU A 10 -16.42 -1.37 18.05
CA LEU A 10 -16.31 -1.50 16.60
C LEU A 10 -15.07 -0.74 16.13
N LEU A 11 -13.93 -1.42 16.08
CA LEU A 11 -12.79 -0.98 15.28
C LEU A 11 -13.22 -1.03 13.82
N HIS A 12 -13.52 0.13 13.23
CA HIS A 12 -13.55 0.27 11.78
C HIS A 12 -12.15 -0.03 11.27
N GLU A 13 -11.96 -1.18 10.62
CA GLU A 13 -10.80 -1.40 9.78
C GLU A 13 -10.79 -0.29 8.71
N VAL A 14 -9.77 0.54 8.75
CA VAL A 14 -9.47 1.47 7.66
C VAL A 14 -9.10 0.62 6.45
N SER A 15 -10.07 0.42 5.57
CA SER A 15 -9.86 -0.26 4.30
C SER A 15 -8.75 0.44 3.53
N LEU A 16 -7.66 -0.29 3.27
CA LEU A 16 -6.58 0.08 2.34
C LEU A 16 -7.06 -0.02 0.88
N SER A 17 -8.26 0.48 0.58
CA SER A 17 -8.76 0.61 -0.78
C SER A 17 -8.45 2.03 -1.26
N GLY A 18 -7.65 2.12 -2.31
CA GLY A 18 -7.48 3.36 -3.06
C GLY A 18 -8.84 3.85 -3.53
N GLN A 19 -9.12 5.13 -3.27
CA GLN A 19 -10.16 5.98 -3.86
C GLN A 19 -11.44 5.26 -4.32
N ASN A 20 -12.48 5.33 -3.48
CA ASN A 20 -13.87 5.20 -3.95
C ASN A 20 -14.19 6.39 -4.87
N GLU A 21 -13.88 6.27 -6.15
CA GLU A 21 -14.66 6.97 -7.17
C GLU A 21 -16.01 6.27 -7.26
N ALA A 22 -17.09 7.02 -6.98
CA ALA A 22 -18.45 6.56 -7.21
C ALA A 22 -18.58 6.09 -8.67
N PRO A 23 -19.29 4.97 -8.94
CA PRO A 23 -19.48 4.50 -10.31
C PRO A 23 -20.24 5.58 -11.10
N PRO A 24 -19.72 6.04 -12.25
CA PRO A 24 -20.45 6.99 -13.08
C PRO A 24 -21.72 6.31 -13.60
N ASN A 25 -22.83 7.05 -13.60
CA ASN A 25 -24.12 6.64 -14.15
C ASN A 25 -23.93 6.05 -15.56
N THR A 26 -24.03 4.72 -15.69
CA THR A 26 -23.85 4.01 -16.96
C THR A 26 -25.10 4.14 -17.82
N HIS A 27 -25.21 5.25 -18.54
CA HIS A 27 -25.80 5.21 -19.88
C HIS A 27 -24.67 4.85 -20.84
N SER A 28 -24.41 3.55 -21.02
CA SER A 28 -23.38 3.08 -21.94
C SER A 28 -23.81 3.36 -23.38
N ILE A 29 -23.01 4.12 -24.11
CA ILE A 29 -23.17 4.29 -25.56
C ILE A 29 -22.89 2.92 -26.21
N PRO A 30 -23.78 2.43 -27.09
CA PRO A 30 -23.54 1.18 -27.81
C PRO A 30 -22.21 1.23 -28.56
N GLY A 31 -21.30 0.31 -28.23
CA GLY A 31 -19.97 0.21 -28.86
C GLY A 31 -18.82 0.80 -28.06
N GLU A 32 -19.07 1.42 -26.91
CA GLU A 32 -18.01 1.88 -26.00
C GLU A 32 -17.81 0.92 -24.81
N PRO A 33 -16.56 0.68 -24.38
CA PRO A 33 -16.29 -0.15 -23.21
C PRO A 33 -16.77 0.55 -21.93
N LEU A 34 -17.26 -0.23 -20.98
CA LEU A 34 -17.73 0.24 -19.67
C LEU A 34 -16.58 0.70 -18.76
N TYR A 35 -15.33 0.43 -19.15
CA TYR A 35 -14.13 0.84 -18.46
C TYR A 35 -13.01 1.13 -19.48
N ASN A 36 -12.15 2.12 -19.19
CA ASN A 36 -10.98 2.40 -20.00
C ASN A 36 -9.89 1.34 -19.79
N TYR A 37 -10.02 0.16 -20.41
CA TYR A 37 -9.05 -0.92 -20.26
C TYR A 37 -7.66 -0.57 -20.79
N ALA A 38 -7.56 0.36 -21.76
CA ALA A 38 -6.28 0.83 -22.27
C ALA A 38 -5.45 1.59 -21.23
N SER A 39 -6.07 2.06 -20.14
CA SER A 39 -5.35 2.65 -19.00
C SER A 39 -4.55 1.62 -18.19
N ILE A 40 -4.89 0.33 -18.31
CA ILE A 40 -4.20 -0.78 -17.63
C ILE A 40 -2.91 -1.09 -18.40
N ARG A 41 -1.84 -0.39 -18.03
CA ARG A 41 -0.49 -0.55 -18.60
C ARG A 41 0.29 -1.63 -17.87
N LEU A 42 -0.20 -2.88 -17.94
CA LEU A 42 0.41 -4.04 -17.29
C LEU A 42 0.66 -5.17 -18.31
N PRO A 43 1.72 -5.97 -18.12
CA PRO A 43 1.88 -7.23 -18.83
C PRO A 43 0.68 -8.16 -18.64
N GLU A 44 0.38 -8.99 -19.63
CA GLU A 44 -0.80 -9.85 -19.63
C GLU A 44 -0.80 -10.85 -18.45
N GLU A 45 0.39 -11.34 -18.10
CA GLU A 45 0.65 -12.20 -16.95
C GLU A 45 0.28 -11.57 -15.61
N HIS A 46 0.29 -10.23 -15.51
CA HIS A 46 -0.02 -9.49 -14.27
C HIS A 46 -1.52 -9.19 -14.12
N ILE A 47 -2.30 -9.35 -15.19
CA ILE A 47 -3.73 -9.01 -15.20
C ILE A 47 -4.54 -9.78 -14.15
N PRO A 48 -4.37 -11.09 -13.94
CA PRO A 48 -5.09 -11.80 -12.88
C PRO A 48 -4.88 -11.20 -11.48
N PHE A 49 -3.64 -10.85 -11.16
CA PHE A 49 -3.23 -10.28 -9.87
C PHE A 49 -3.76 -8.85 -9.71
N PHE A 50 -3.74 -8.06 -10.78
CA PHE A 50 -4.36 -6.74 -10.81
C PHE A 50 -5.87 -6.81 -10.56
N LEU A 51 -6.58 -7.72 -11.24
CA LEU A 51 -8.02 -7.91 -11.09
C LEU A 51 -8.38 -8.49 -9.72
N HIS A 52 -7.48 -9.22 -9.07
CA HIS A 52 -7.65 -9.65 -7.67
C HIS A 52 -7.79 -8.47 -6.72
N ASN A 53 -6.92 -7.46 -6.86
CA ASN A 53 -6.95 -6.26 -6.01
C ASN A 53 -8.00 -5.25 -6.45
N ASN A 54 -8.39 -5.27 -7.73
CA ASN A 54 -9.37 -4.34 -8.29
C ASN A 54 -10.68 -5.07 -8.64
N ARG A 55 -11.34 -5.60 -7.61
CA ARG A 55 -12.59 -6.38 -7.75
C ARG A 55 -13.72 -5.62 -8.44
N HIS A 56 -13.75 -4.29 -8.29
CA HIS A 56 -14.72 -3.44 -8.96
C HIS A 56 -14.51 -3.46 -10.48
N ILE A 57 -13.27 -3.32 -10.96
CA ILE A 57 -12.90 -3.45 -12.38
C ILE A 57 -13.21 -4.86 -12.91
N ALA A 58 -12.87 -5.91 -12.13
CA ALA A 58 -13.19 -7.28 -12.52
C ALA A 58 -14.70 -7.49 -12.70
N THR A 59 -15.52 -6.84 -11.87
CA THR A 59 -16.99 -6.89 -11.97
C THR A 59 -17.50 -6.15 -13.20
N VAL A 60 -16.92 -4.99 -13.54
CA VAL A 60 -17.22 -4.26 -14.78
C VAL A 60 -16.84 -5.09 -16.00
N CYS A 61 -15.61 -5.60 -16.05
CA CYS A 61 -15.10 -6.46 -17.13
C CYS A 61 -15.97 -7.70 -17.38
N ARG A 62 -16.55 -8.30 -16.34
CA ARG A 62 -17.44 -9.45 -16.47
C ARG A 62 -18.71 -9.12 -17.28
N LYS A 63 -19.27 -7.93 -17.09
CA LYS A 63 -20.50 -7.47 -17.75
C LYS A 63 -20.23 -6.89 -19.14
N ASP A 64 -19.07 -6.30 -19.31
CA ASP A 64 -18.66 -5.63 -20.53
C ASP A 64 -18.34 -6.63 -21.65
N SER A 65 -19.02 -6.54 -22.80
CA SER A 65 -18.71 -7.37 -23.97
C SER A 65 -17.34 -7.07 -24.57
N LEU A 66 -16.83 -5.85 -24.39
CA LEU A 66 -15.58 -5.34 -24.96
C LEU A 66 -14.37 -5.50 -24.04
N CYS A 67 -14.54 -6.09 -22.85
CA CYS A 67 -13.39 -6.32 -21.96
C CYS A 67 -12.37 -7.28 -22.61
N PRO A 68 -11.09 -6.88 -22.80
CA PRO A 68 -10.07 -7.74 -23.38
C PRO A 68 -9.60 -8.83 -22.40
N TYR A 69 -9.88 -8.67 -21.10
CA TYR A 69 -9.33 -9.50 -20.03
C TYR A 69 -10.27 -10.60 -19.54
N LYS A 70 -11.29 -10.98 -20.32
CA LYS A 70 -12.27 -11.99 -19.90
C LYS A 70 -11.65 -13.31 -19.47
N LYS A 71 -10.60 -13.76 -20.18
CA LYS A 71 -9.79 -14.96 -19.87
C LYS A 71 -8.95 -14.87 -18.59
N HIS A 72 -9.01 -13.77 -17.86
CA HIS A 72 -8.32 -13.63 -16.58
C HIS A 72 -9.32 -13.63 -15.42
N LEU A 73 -10.63 -13.57 -15.70
CA LEU A 73 -11.68 -13.57 -14.68
C LEU A 73 -11.83 -14.93 -13.98
N GLU A 74 -11.37 -16.02 -14.60
CA GLU A 74 -11.29 -17.34 -13.94
C GLU A 74 -10.08 -17.47 -13.01
N LYS A 75 -9.10 -16.56 -13.11
CA LYS A 75 -7.85 -16.55 -12.33
C LYS A 75 -7.87 -15.56 -11.17
N LEU A 76 -9.06 -15.19 -10.73
CA LEU A 76 -9.28 -14.20 -9.66
C LEU A 76 -8.82 -14.62 -8.26
N LYS A 77 -8.39 -15.87 -8.08
CA LYS A 77 -7.78 -16.38 -6.85
C LYS A 77 -6.30 -16.02 -6.72
N TYR A 78 -5.61 -15.79 -7.84
CA TYR A 78 -4.19 -15.43 -7.86
C TYR A 78 -3.99 -14.01 -7.32
N CYS A 79 -2.97 -13.82 -6.49
CA CYS A 79 -2.71 -12.61 -5.71
C CYS A 79 -1.22 -12.37 -5.59
N TRP A 80 -0.80 -11.13 -5.31
CA TRP A 80 0.63 -10.81 -5.30
C TRP A 80 1.35 -11.50 -4.15
N GLY A 81 0.66 -11.71 -3.03
CA GLY A 81 1.19 -12.37 -1.84
C GLY A 81 1.23 -11.47 -0.60
N TYR A 82 1.09 -10.16 -0.79
CA TYR A 82 0.99 -9.20 0.31
C TYR A 82 -0.42 -9.04 0.86
N GLU A 83 -1.45 -9.51 0.13
CA GLU A 83 -2.83 -9.43 0.59
C GLU A 83 -3.04 -10.39 1.76
N LYS A 84 -3.69 -9.94 2.84
CA LYS A 84 -3.96 -10.77 4.04
C LYS A 84 -4.69 -12.08 3.71
N SER A 85 -5.55 -12.06 2.69
CA SER A 85 -6.32 -13.23 2.23
C SER A 85 -5.58 -14.11 1.22
N CYS A 86 -4.35 -13.76 0.82
CA CYS A 86 -3.61 -14.47 -0.21
C CYS A 86 -3.00 -15.76 0.32
N LYS A 87 -3.48 -16.90 -0.19
CA LYS A 87 -2.93 -18.21 0.17
C LYS A 87 -1.61 -18.47 -0.57
N PRO A 88 -0.64 -19.20 0.03
CA PRO A 88 0.66 -19.47 -0.58
C PRO A 88 0.59 -20.03 -2.01
N GLU A 89 -0.33 -20.95 -2.28
CA GLU A 89 -0.51 -21.60 -3.58
C GLU A 89 -1.03 -20.68 -4.70
N PHE A 90 -1.47 -19.47 -4.35
CA PHE A 90 -2.01 -18.49 -5.29
C PHE A 90 -1.14 -17.23 -5.42
N ARG A 91 0.00 -17.18 -4.73
CA ARG A 91 0.95 -16.06 -4.83
C ARG A 91 1.53 -15.98 -6.24
N PHE A 92 1.99 -14.79 -6.62
CA PHE A 92 2.67 -14.55 -7.89
C PHE A 92 3.89 -15.46 -8.05
N GLY A 93 4.61 -15.69 -6.96
CA GLY A 93 5.71 -16.62 -6.89
C GLY A 93 6.14 -16.85 -5.46
N TYR A 94 7.10 -17.76 -5.32
CA TYR A 94 7.86 -17.97 -4.09
C TYR A 94 9.32 -18.25 -4.52
N PRO A 95 10.31 -17.72 -3.79
CA PRO A 95 11.71 -17.96 -4.13
C PRO A 95 12.03 -19.45 -4.10
N VAL A 96 12.96 -19.84 -4.96
CA VAL A 96 13.53 -21.19 -5.00
C VAL A 96 15.01 -21.08 -4.74
N CYS A 97 15.48 -21.71 -3.67
CA CYS A 97 16.89 -21.71 -3.30
C CYS A 97 17.57 -23.04 -3.68
N SER A 98 18.80 -22.97 -4.19
CA SER A 98 19.61 -24.15 -4.55
C SER A 98 20.74 -24.44 -3.56
N TYR A 99 21.05 -23.50 -2.67
CA TYR A 99 22.11 -23.58 -1.68
C TYR A 99 21.76 -22.74 -0.45
N VAL A 100 22.34 -23.09 0.69
CA VAL A 100 22.18 -22.38 1.97
C VAL A 100 23.50 -21.72 2.36
N ASP A 101 23.50 -20.40 2.48
CA ASP A 101 24.60 -19.69 3.15
C ASP A 101 24.40 -19.78 4.67
N MET A 102 25.25 -20.59 5.32
CA MET A 102 25.22 -20.82 6.77
C MET A 102 25.49 -19.56 7.61
N GLY A 103 25.98 -18.48 7.00
CA GLY A 103 26.10 -17.18 7.65
C GLY A 103 24.75 -16.46 7.84
N TRP A 104 23.71 -16.89 7.11
CA TRP A 104 22.38 -16.27 7.11
C TRP A 104 21.30 -17.18 7.67
N THR A 105 21.35 -18.48 7.39
CA THR A 105 20.31 -19.45 7.79
C THR A 105 20.82 -20.89 7.70
N ASP A 106 20.12 -21.84 8.33
CA ASP A 106 20.52 -23.26 8.42
C ASP A 106 19.80 -24.19 7.43
N THR A 107 18.69 -23.75 6.84
CA THR A 107 17.86 -24.55 5.92
C THR A 107 17.47 -23.79 4.66
N LEU A 108 17.19 -24.52 3.56
CA LEU A 108 16.70 -23.96 2.30
C LEU A 108 15.34 -23.27 2.50
N GLU A 109 14.43 -23.90 3.25
CA GLU A 109 13.10 -23.34 3.54
C GLU A 109 13.20 -21.98 4.26
N SER A 110 14.08 -21.89 5.26
CA SER A 110 14.33 -20.62 5.95
C SER A 110 15.01 -19.59 5.04
N ALA A 111 15.90 -20.01 4.13
CA ALA A 111 16.46 -19.11 3.12
C ALA A 111 15.40 -18.52 2.20
N GLU A 112 14.47 -19.34 1.72
CA GLU A 112 13.34 -18.93 0.89
C GLU A 112 12.40 -17.99 1.66
N ASP A 113 12.04 -18.31 2.90
CA ASP A 113 11.18 -17.46 3.73
C ASP A 113 11.83 -16.10 4.04
N ILE A 114 13.13 -16.09 4.37
CA ILE A 114 13.90 -14.86 4.58
C ILE A 114 13.90 -14.01 3.32
N PHE A 115 14.21 -14.60 2.16
CA PHE A 115 14.20 -13.86 0.90
C PHE A 115 12.82 -13.30 0.62
N TRP A 116 11.77 -14.12 0.79
CA TRP A 116 10.40 -13.69 0.52
C TRP A 116 9.97 -12.52 1.42
N LYS A 117 10.31 -12.56 2.70
CA LYS A 117 10.01 -11.49 3.68
C LYS A 117 10.83 -10.22 3.48
N GLN A 118 12.07 -10.32 2.99
CA GLN A 118 12.98 -9.17 2.94
C GLN A 118 13.12 -8.55 1.55
N ALA A 119 12.92 -9.32 0.48
CA ALA A 119 13.23 -8.91 -0.89
C ALA A 119 12.12 -9.20 -1.92
N ASP A 120 11.04 -9.86 -1.52
CA ASP A 120 9.89 -10.18 -2.39
C ASP A 120 8.58 -9.55 -1.84
N PHE A 121 7.42 -9.95 -2.33
CA PHE A 121 6.10 -9.44 -1.89
C PHE A 121 5.83 -9.61 -0.39
N GLY A 122 6.55 -10.51 0.30
CA GLY A 122 6.50 -10.57 1.77
C GLY A 122 7.00 -9.29 2.43
N TYR A 123 7.98 -8.60 1.83
CA TYR A 123 8.43 -7.28 2.28
C TYR A 123 7.30 -6.26 2.21
N ALA A 124 6.60 -6.21 1.07
CA ALA A 124 5.46 -5.30 0.90
C ALA A 124 4.35 -5.59 1.92
N ARG A 125 4.10 -6.88 2.22
CA ARG A 125 3.14 -7.29 3.25
C ARG A 125 3.47 -6.69 4.60
N GLU A 126 4.71 -6.86 5.05
CA GLU A 126 5.13 -6.35 6.36
C GLU A 126 5.05 -4.83 6.43
N ARG A 127 5.49 -4.11 5.38
CA ARG A 127 5.38 -2.64 5.36
C ARG A 127 3.93 -2.17 5.43
N LEU A 128 3.00 -2.89 4.78
CA LEU A 128 1.57 -2.60 4.84
C LEU A 128 0.96 -2.91 6.21
N GLU A 129 1.39 -3.99 6.88
CA GLU A 129 0.92 -4.37 8.22
C GLU A 129 1.41 -3.41 9.31
N GLU A 130 2.55 -2.75 9.09
CA GLU A 130 3.12 -1.74 9.99
C GLU A 130 2.47 -0.34 9.85
N MET A 131 1.58 -0.15 8.87
CA MET A 131 0.98 1.15 8.58
C MET A 131 0.12 1.66 9.73
N HIS A 132 0.41 2.86 10.21
CA HIS A 132 -0.36 3.54 11.25
C HIS A 132 -0.49 5.04 10.93
N VAL A 133 -1.56 5.65 11.44
CA VAL A 133 -1.88 7.06 11.18
C VAL A 133 -1.03 7.95 12.09
N LEU A 134 -0.26 8.86 11.50
CA LEU A 134 0.49 9.90 12.22
C LEU A 134 -0.22 11.26 12.17
N CYS A 135 -0.98 11.53 11.11
CA CYS A 135 -1.73 12.78 10.92
C CYS A 135 -3.16 12.39 10.53
N GLN A 136 -4.08 12.53 11.49
CA GLN A 136 -5.48 12.13 11.35
C GLN A 136 -6.31 13.29 10.79
N PRO A 137 -6.93 13.16 9.60
CA PRO A 137 -7.83 14.18 9.06
C PRO A 137 -9.10 14.28 9.92
N LYS A 138 -9.68 15.48 10.03
CA LYS A 138 -11.00 15.71 10.63
C LYS A 138 -12.10 15.77 9.57
N GLU A 139 -11.80 16.43 8.45
CA GLU A 139 -12.66 16.57 7.27
C GLU A 139 -12.12 15.74 6.09
N THR A 140 -12.91 15.55 5.03
CA THR A 140 -12.46 14.79 3.84
C THR A 140 -11.39 15.52 3.03
N SER A 141 -11.37 16.85 3.06
CA SER A 141 -10.36 17.70 2.40
C SER A 141 -9.10 17.92 3.23
N ASP A 142 -9.08 17.41 4.47
CA ASP A 142 -7.94 17.57 5.36
C ASP A 142 -6.73 16.78 4.92
N SER A 143 -5.60 17.09 5.55
CA SER A 143 -4.35 16.37 5.34
C SER A 143 -4.35 15.04 6.07
N SER A 144 -3.66 14.06 5.51
CA SER A 144 -3.38 12.80 6.20
C SER A 144 -1.94 12.37 6.00
N LEU A 145 -1.41 11.66 6.99
CA LEU A 145 -0.11 10.97 6.92
C LEU A 145 -0.27 9.62 7.59
N VAL A 146 -0.02 8.56 6.82
CA VAL A 146 -0.01 7.18 7.30
C VAL A 146 1.35 6.60 6.92
N CYS A 147 2.07 6.05 7.88
CA CYS A 147 3.42 5.55 7.66
C CYS A 147 3.60 4.16 8.25
N SER A 148 4.51 3.39 7.66
CA SER A 148 5.04 2.17 8.25
C SER A 148 6.04 2.53 9.36
N ARG A 149 6.52 1.50 10.05
CA ARG A 149 7.56 1.65 11.07
C ARG A 149 8.80 2.34 10.49
N TYR A 150 9.42 3.19 11.30
CA TYR A 150 10.60 3.99 10.99
C TYR A 150 10.43 4.94 9.80
N LEU A 151 9.19 5.31 9.47
CA LEU A 151 8.86 6.18 8.33
C LEU A 151 9.40 5.66 6.99
N GLN A 152 9.64 4.34 6.87
CA GLN A 152 10.23 3.74 5.67
C GLN A 152 9.32 3.84 4.44
N TYR A 153 8.01 3.80 4.67
CA TYR A 153 7.00 4.05 3.68
C TYR A 153 5.93 4.96 4.26
N CYS A 154 5.55 6.01 3.53
CA CYS A 154 4.51 6.93 3.94
C CYS A 154 3.57 7.24 2.77
N ARG A 155 2.27 7.31 3.08
CA ARG A 155 1.22 7.83 2.20
C ARG A 155 0.70 9.12 2.79
N ALA A 156 0.72 10.18 1.99
CA ALA A 156 0.22 11.49 2.37
C ALA A 156 -0.89 11.97 1.43
N THR A 157 -1.83 12.76 1.97
CA THR A 157 -2.84 13.49 1.20
C THR A 157 -2.88 14.94 1.66
N ASN A 158 -3.12 15.87 0.73
CA ASN A 158 -3.34 17.29 1.00
C ASN A 158 -2.29 17.95 1.91
N LEU A 159 -1.03 17.50 1.86
CA LEU A 159 0.09 18.20 2.49
C LEU A 159 0.61 19.28 1.54
N TYR A 160 1.11 20.37 2.10
CA TYR A 160 1.86 21.36 1.34
C TYR A 160 3.34 21.27 1.65
N LEU A 161 4.16 21.61 0.65
CA LEU A 161 5.60 21.79 0.76
C LEU A 161 5.94 23.19 0.22
N ASP A 162 6.48 24.04 1.06
CA ASP A 162 6.99 25.35 0.69
C ASP A 162 8.43 25.22 0.22
N LEU A 163 8.63 25.34 -1.09
CA LEU A 163 9.93 25.19 -1.73
C LEU A 163 10.59 26.53 -2.07
N ARG A 164 10.02 27.66 -1.62
CA ARG A 164 10.48 29.01 -2.03
C ARG A 164 11.83 29.39 -1.44
N ASN A 165 12.17 28.89 -0.25
CA ASN A 165 13.38 29.27 0.50
C ASN A 165 14.40 28.12 0.66
N ILE A 166 14.38 27.14 -0.25
CA ILE A 166 15.28 25.97 -0.16
C ILE A 166 16.75 26.39 -0.19
N LYS A 167 17.48 26.06 0.88
CA LYS A 167 18.94 26.20 0.93
C LYS A 167 19.58 24.93 0.38
N ARG A 168 20.04 24.99 -0.87
CA ARG A 168 20.83 23.90 -1.46
C ARG A 168 22.20 23.85 -0.77
N ASN A 169 22.53 22.71 -0.18
CA ASN A 169 23.85 22.40 0.36
C ASN A 169 24.40 21.14 -0.33
N HIS A 170 25.72 20.95 -0.29
CA HIS A 170 26.40 19.74 -0.75
C HIS A 170 26.28 18.57 0.24
N ASP A 171 25.81 18.84 1.46
CA ASP A 171 25.50 17.80 2.45
C ASP A 171 24.23 17.04 2.06
N ARG A 172 24.42 15.77 1.67
CA ARG A 172 23.37 14.87 1.17
C ARG A 172 22.47 14.32 2.27
N PHE A 173 22.85 14.46 3.54
CA PHE A 173 22.15 13.85 4.68
C PHE A 173 21.60 14.88 5.66
N LYS A 174 21.53 16.14 5.24
CA LYS A 174 21.07 17.23 6.07
C LYS A 174 19.54 17.14 6.27
N GLU A 175 19.12 17.05 7.52
CA GLU A 175 17.70 16.89 7.89
C GLU A 175 16.96 18.21 8.11
N ASP A 176 17.67 19.33 8.14
CA ASP A 176 17.07 20.67 8.27
C ASP A 176 16.69 21.29 6.91
N PHE A 177 16.47 20.44 5.89
CA PHE A 177 16.08 20.88 4.55
C PHE A 177 14.79 21.70 4.56
N PHE A 178 13.81 21.26 5.37
CA PHE A 178 12.59 22.00 5.66
C PHE A 178 12.68 22.59 7.07
N GLN A 179 12.36 23.87 7.18
CA GLN A 179 12.22 24.60 8.43
C GLN A 179 10.78 24.54 8.94
N SER A 180 10.59 24.99 10.19
CA SER A 180 9.25 25.11 10.77
C SER A 180 8.35 25.98 9.87
N GLY A 181 7.19 25.43 9.49
CA GLY A 181 6.22 26.09 8.61
C GLY A 181 6.39 25.78 7.12
N GLU A 182 7.51 25.17 6.69
CA GLU A 182 7.75 24.85 5.27
C GLU A 182 7.15 23.51 4.83
N ILE A 183 6.78 22.66 5.79
CA ILE A 183 5.90 21.51 5.55
C ILE A 183 4.71 21.62 6.48
N GLY A 184 3.52 21.36 5.97
CA GLY A 184 2.34 21.40 6.81
C GLY A 184 1.09 20.84 6.14
N GLY A 185 0.00 20.96 6.88
CA GLY A 185 -1.29 20.39 6.55
C GLY A 185 -2.28 20.63 7.68
N HIS A 186 -3.56 20.38 7.42
CA HIS A 186 -4.61 20.49 8.42
C HIS A 186 -5.01 19.08 8.88
N CYS A 187 -4.56 18.68 10.07
CA CYS A 187 -4.89 17.39 10.69
C CYS A 187 -4.56 17.38 12.19
N LYS A 188 -4.97 16.33 12.90
CA LYS A 188 -4.45 16.03 14.24
C LYS A 188 -3.16 15.23 14.13
N LEU A 189 -2.01 15.91 14.27
CA LEU A 189 -0.68 15.31 14.20
C LEU A 189 -0.27 14.69 15.54
N ASP A 190 0.12 13.41 15.51
CA ASP A 190 0.87 12.77 16.59
C ASP A 190 2.37 13.05 16.43
N ILE A 191 2.76 14.23 16.92
CA ILE A 191 4.15 14.69 16.83
C ILE A 191 5.12 13.78 17.60
N ARG A 192 4.68 13.18 18.71
CA ARG A 192 5.55 12.35 19.54
C ARG A 192 5.96 11.09 18.79
N THR A 193 4.98 10.39 18.21
CA THR A 193 5.23 9.19 17.42
C THR A 193 6.01 9.53 16.14
N LEU A 194 5.66 10.62 15.45
CA LEU A 194 6.42 11.06 14.27
C LEU A 194 7.91 11.28 14.59
N THR A 195 8.22 11.97 15.68
CA THR A 195 9.61 12.22 16.09
C THR A 195 10.35 10.95 16.52
N SER A 196 9.68 9.99 17.18
CA SER A 196 10.31 8.74 17.60
C SER A 196 10.60 7.82 16.42
N GLU A 197 9.69 7.72 15.45
CA GLU A 197 9.89 6.88 14.26
C GLU A 197 10.99 7.44 13.34
N GLY A 198 11.20 8.76 13.33
CA GLY A 198 12.28 9.42 12.58
C GLY A 198 13.69 9.25 13.14
N GLN A 199 13.87 8.61 14.31
CA GLN A 199 15.20 8.42 14.91
C GLN A 199 16.03 7.34 14.21
N ARG A 200 15.40 6.39 13.51
CA ARG A 200 16.12 5.32 12.81
C ARG A 200 16.57 5.79 11.45
N LYS A 201 17.79 6.32 11.41
CA LYS A 201 18.47 6.76 10.19
C LYS A 201 19.30 5.62 9.62
N SER A 202 19.50 5.62 8.30
CA SER A 202 20.29 4.59 7.63
C SER A 202 21.71 4.51 8.21
N PRO A 203 22.38 3.34 8.24
CA PRO A 203 23.77 3.21 8.67
C PRO A 203 24.77 4.09 7.88
N LEU A 204 24.37 4.59 6.71
CA LEU A 204 25.15 5.53 5.89
C LEU A 204 24.79 7.00 6.15
N GLN A 205 23.94 7.27 7.15
CA GLN A 205 23.49 8.60 7.58
C GLN A 205 23.96 8.95 9.00
N SER A 206 24.89 8.19 9.58
CA SER A 206 25.60 8.50 10.82
C SER A 206 26.90 9.26 10.59
#